data_AF-A0A195E586-F1
#
_entry.id   AF-A0A195E586-F1
#
_cell.length_a   1.000
_cell.length_b   1.000
_cell.length_c   1.000
_cell.angle_alpha   90.00
_cell.angle_beta   90.00
_cell.angle_gamma   90.00
#
_symmetry.space_group_name_H-M   'P 1'
#
loop_
_entity.id
_entity.type
_entity.pdbx_description
1 polymer ?
#
loop_
_entity_poly.entity_id
_entity_poly.type
_entity_poly.pdbx_seq_one_letter_code
_entity_poly.pdbx_strand_id
1 'polypeptide(L)'
;MIDRIQTNVEDVKKKHSAILSAPQTDEKVKLELEDLMSDIKKTANKVRAKLKVIEQNIEQEEHTNKSSADLRIRKTQHSTLSRKFVEVMTEYNRTQTDYRERCKGRIQRQLEITGRTTTNEELEEMLEQGNPAVFTQGIIMETQQAKQTLADIEARHADIIKLENSIRELHDMFMDMAMLVESQGEMIDRIEYHVEHAVDYVQTATQDTKKALKYQSKARRVSPPQISRGEMMDSIEYCVNQTGDHVGQARGELIKAEEYRSKARKVKNIRHQTQLKLVKSISRVILRNEKPSEARSRFREFRISSIDMNAANS
;
A
#
# COMPACT_ATOMS: atom_id res chain seq x y z
N MET A 1 6.67 8.38 9.11
CA MET A 1 5.50 9.17 8.63
C MET A 1 4.29 8.29 8.47
N ILE A 2 4.36 7.19 7.71
CA ILE A 2 3.25 6.22 7.60
C ILE A 2 2.86 5.66 8.98
N ASP A 3 3.83 5.33 9.84
CA ASP A 3 3.53 4.87 11.21
C ASP A 3 2.79 5.91 12.06
N ARG A 4 3.06 7.21 11.85
CA ARG A 4 2.32 8.28 12.53
C ARG A 4 0.87 8.32 12.08
N ILE A 5 0.60 8.11 10.78
CA ILE A 5 -0.77 8.00 10.28
C ILE A 5 -1.44 6.80 10.95
N GLN A 6 -0.77 5.65 11.01
CA GLN A 6 -1.29 4.45 11.65
C GLN A 6 -1.65 4.69 13.14
N THR A 7 -0.78 5.33 13.92
CA THR A 7 -1.07 5.71 15.30
C THR A 7 -2.28 6.64 15.38
N ASN A 8 -2.32 7.69 14.56
CA ASN A 8 -3.43 8.63 14.56
C ASN A 8 -4.76 7.95 14.18
N VAL A 9 -4.76 6.98 13.27
CA VAL A 9 -5.96 6.19 12.91
C VAL A 9 -6.48 5.41 14.11
N GLU A 10 -5.60 4.80 14.90
CA GLU A 10 -6.00 4.11 16.13
C GLU A 10 -6.54 5.08 17.18
N ASP A 11 -5.99 6.27 17.29
CA ASP A 11 -6.51 7.28 18.21
C ASP A 11 -7.87 7.85 17.73
N VAL A 12 -8.06 8.03 16.42
CA VAL A 12 -9.36 8.36 15.83
C VAL A 12 -10.41 7.32 16.20
N LYS A 13 -10.10 6.02 16.12
CA LYS A 13 -11.02 4.94 16.56
C LYS A 13 -11.44 5.11 18.02
N LYS A 14 -10.49 5.41 18.91
CA LYS A 14 -10.77 5.62 20.34
C LYS A 14 -11.66 6.84 20.56
N LYS A 15 -11.37 7.96 19.89
CA LYS A 15 -12.17 9.20 20.00
C LYS A 15 -13.58 9.01 19.46
N HIS A 16 -13.73 8.36 18.31
CA HIS A 16 -15.03 7.94 17.77
C HIS A 16 -15.83 7.10 18.77
N SER A 17 -15.20 6.11 19.41
CA SER A 17 -15.87 5.30 20.44
C SER A 17 -16.28 6.14 21.66
N ALA A 18 -15.42 7.05 22.12
CA ALA A 18 -15.72 7.93 23.24
C ALA A 18 -16.94 8.82 22.96
N ILE A 19 -16.97 9.44 21.76
CA ILE A 19 -18.07 10.30 21.31
C ILE A 19 -19.41 9.56 21.28
N LEU A 20 -19.43 8.30 20.82
CA LEU A 20 -20.66 7.49 20.79
C LEU A 20 -21.06 6.94 22.15
N SER A 21 -20.12 6.77 23.08
CA SER A 21 -20.41 6.25 24.42
C SER A 21 -21.06 7.29 25.34
N ALA A 22 -20.84 8.59 25.08
CA ALA A 22 -21.36 9.67 25.89
C ALA A 22 -22.71 10.17 25.35
N PRO A 23 -23.70 10.48 26.23
CA PRO A 23 -24.95 11.14 25.83
C PRO A 23 -24.77 12.59 25.39
N GLN A 24 -23.79 13.28 25.98
CA GLN A 24 -23.33 14.59 25.54
C GLN A 24 -21.86 14.51 25.22
N THR A 25 -21.50 14.95 24.02
CA THR A 25 -20.12 14.93 23.55
C THR A 25 -19.32 16.03 24.22
N ASP A 26 -18.20 15.68 24.84
CA ASP A 26 -17.22 16.66 25.30
C ASP A 26 -16.61 17.38 24.08
N GLU A 27 -16.75 18.70 24.04
CA GLU A 27 -16.23 19.54 22.95
C GLU A 27 -14.71 19.39 22.79
N LYS A 28 -14.01 19.13 23.91
CA LYS A 28 -12.57 18.85 23.87
C LYS A 28 -12.25 17.60 23.04
N VAL A 29 -13.06 16.53 23.17
CA VAL A 29 -12.86 15.28 22.43
C VAL A 29 -13.12 15.48 20.95
N LYS A 30 -14.08 16.35 20.58
CA LYS A 30 -14.34 16.72 19.18
C LYS A 30 -13.18 17.50 18.57
N LEU A 31 -12.65 18.49 19.27
CA LEU A 31 -11.49 19.26 18.81
C LEU A 31 -10.26 18.35 18.61
N GLU A 32 -9.99 17.46 19.56
CA GLU A 32 -8.90 16.48 19.43
C GLU A 32 -9.10 15.53 18.24
N LEU A 33 -10.34 15.13 17.93
CA LEU A 33 -10.65 14.33 16.75
C LEU A 33 -10.38 15.11 15.44
N GLU A 34 -10.81 16.37 15.37
CA GLU A 34 -10.58 17.22 14.21
C GLU A 34 -9.08 17.46 13.96
N ASP A 35 -8.31 17.67 15.02
CA ASP A 35 -6.86 17.79 14.96
C ASP A 35 -6.21 16.51 14.41
N LEU A 36 -6.64 15.34 14.90
CA LEU A 36 -6.14 14.04 14.40
C LEU A 36 -6.47 13.84 12.92
N MET A 37 -7.68 14.17 12.48
CA MET A 37 -8.09 14.08 11.07
C MET A 37 -7.26 15.03 10.18
N SER A 38 -7.07 16.27 10.64
CA SER A 38 -6.22 17.28 9.97
C SER A 38 -4.77 16.80 9.85
N ASP A 39 -4.22 16.20 10.90
CA ASP A 39 -2.87 15.64 10.92
C ASP A 39 -2.70 14.43 10.01
N ILE A 40 -3.69 13.53 9.97
CA ILE A 40 -3.72 12.40 9.03
C ILE A 40 -3.68 12.94 7.60
N LYS A 41 -4.56 13.89 7.25
CA LYS A 41 -4.62 14.51 5.92
C LYS A 41 -3.28 15.15 5.52
N LYS A 42 -2.71 15.98 6.39
CA LYS A 42 -1.41 16.65 6.14
C LYS A 42 -0.28 15.63 5.96
N THR A 43 -0.23 14.61 6.81
CA THR A 43 0.83 13.60 6.75
C THR A 43 0.68 12.70 5.53
N ALA A 44 -0.54 12.30 5.20
CA ALA A 44 -0.84 11.50 4.02
C ALA A 44 -0.47 12.22 2.72
N ASN A 45 -0.78 13.51 2.59
CA ASN A 45 -0.35 14.32 1.45
C ASN A 45 1.18 14.43 1.33
N LYS A 46 1.89 14.57 2.45
CA LYS A 46 3.36 14.55 2.45
C LYS A 46 3.93 13.19 2.02
N VAL A 47 3.34 12.09 2.47
CA VAL A 47 3.75 10.74 2.05
C VAL A 47 3.50 10.55 0.56
N ARG A 48 2.31 10.91 0.06
CA ARG A 48 1.97 10.86 -1.37
C ARG A 48 2.98 11.64 -2.22
N ALA A 49 3.26 12.89 -1.85
CA ALA A 49 4.22 13.73 -2.59
C ALA A 49 5.62 13.09 -2.63
N LYS A 50 6.09 12.53 -1.51
CA LYS A 50 7.39 11.85 -1.45
C LYS A 50 7.43 10.57 -2.29
N LEU A 51 6.37 9.77 -2.28
CA LEU A 51 6.28 8.57 -3.11
C LEU A 51 6.36 8.93 -4.60
N LYS A 52 5.62 9.96 -5.02
CA LYS A 52 5.64 10.46 -6.41
C LYS A 52 7.02 10.96 -6.86
N VAL A 53 7.76 11.65 -5.97
CA VAL A 53 9.15 12.06 -6.27
C VAL A 53 10.06 10.84 -6.45
N ILE A 54 9.91 9.81 -5.61
CA ILE A 54 10.71 8.58 -5.74
C ILE A 54 10.39 7.87 -7.06
N GLU A 55 9.12 7.79 -7.45
CA GLU A 55 8.69 7.23 -8.74
C GLU A 55 9.32 7.98 -9.92
N GLN A 56 9.21 9.31 -9.97
CA GLN A 56 9.79 10.12 -11.04
C GLN A 56 11.32 9.93 -11.17
N ASN A 57 12.01 9.82 -10.02
CA ASN A 57 13.46 9.55 -10.01
C ASN A 57 13.77 8.15 -10.56
N ILE A 58 12.95 7.14 -10.24
CA ILE A 58 13.09 5.78 -10.77
C ILE A 58 12.92 5.79 -12.30
N GLU A 59 11.88 6.44 -12.81
CA GLU A 59 11.59 6.53 -14.24
C GLU A 59 12.74 7.22 -15.01
N GLN A 60 13.25 8.33 -14.49
CA GLN A 60 14.41 9.04 -15.09
C GLN A 60 15.66 8.16 -15.15
N GLU A 61 15.96 7.42 -14.09
CA GLU A 61 17.11 6.52 -14.05
C GLU A 61 16.96 5.33 -15.00
N GLU A 62 15.75 4.80 -15.18
CA GLU A 62 15.47 3.73 -16.15
C GLU A 62 15.79 4.17 -17.58
N HIS A 63 15.44 5.41 -17.96
CA HIS A 63 15.74 5.93 -19.30
C HIS A 63 17.24 6.06 -19.59
N THR A 64 18.07 6.16 -18.55
CA THR A 64 19.54 6.21 -18.70
C THR A 64 20.21 4.84 -18.78
N ASN A 65 19.44 3.74 -18.81
CA ASN A 65 19.90 2.34 -18.91
C ASN A 65 20.92 1.91 -17.83
N LYS A 66 20.99 2.64 -16.71
CA LYS A 66 21.80 2.26 -15.54
C LYS A 66 21.00 1.32 -14.65
N SER A 67 20.88 0.05 -15.05
CA SER A 67 20.37 -1.01 -14.16
C SER A 67 21.37 -1.27 -13.04
N SER A 68 21.33 -0.43 -12.01
CA SER A 68 22.22 -0.47 -10.85
C SER A 68 21.56 -1.17 -9.66
N ALA A 69 22.36 -1.69 -8.74
CA ALA A 69 21.86 -2.20 -7.47
C ALA A 69 21.04 -1.14 -6.70
N ASP A 70 21.45 0.12 -6.80
CA ASP A 70 20.81 1.28 -6.19
C ASP A 70 19.41 1.53 -6.76
N LEU A 71 19.24 1.46 -8.08
CA LEU A 71 17.93 1.55 -8.75
C LEU A 71 16.99 0.42 -8.30
N ARG A 72 17.50 -0.81 -8.17
CA ARG A 72 16.70 -1.96 -7.67
C ARG A 72 16.25 -1.76 -6.22
N ILE A 73 17.13 -1.22 -5.38
CA ILE A 73 16.80 -0.89 -3.98
C ILE A 73 15.71 0.19 -3.95
N ARG A 74 15.87 1.29 -4.68
CA ARG A 74 14.86 2.37 -4.76
C ARG A 74 13.49 1.86 -5.17
N LYS A 75 13.41 1.05 -6.23
CA LYS A 75 12.15 0.44 -6.68
C LYS A 75 11.50 -0.46 -5.63
N THR A 76 12.30 -1.30 -4.97
CA THR A 76 11.81 -2.20 -3.92
C THR A 76 11.26 -1.43 -2.71
N GLN A 77 11.99 -0.39 -2.28
CA GLN A 77 11.58 0.50 -1.19
C GLN A 77 10.32 1.27 -1.55
N HIS A 78 10.27 1.88 -2.73
CA HIS A 78 9.09 2.57 -3.23
C HIS A 78 7.85 1.68 -3.16
N SER A 79 7.97 0.43 -3.62
CA SER A 79 6.84 -0.49 -3.60
C SER A 79 6.39 -0.92 -2.22
N THR A 80 7.34 -1.15 -1.32
CA THR A 80 7.03 -1.53 0.06
C THR A 80 6.32 -0.40 0.78
N LEU A 81 6.82 0.83 0.63
CA LEU A 81 6.24 2.03 1.22
C LEU A 81 4.86 2.35 0.63
N SER A 82 4.70 2.26 -0.69
CA SER A 82 3.42 2.46 -1.37
C SER A 82 2.35 1.49 -0.86
N ARG A 83 2.69 0.20 -0.75
CA ARG A 83 1.76 -0.81 -0.21
C ARG A 83 1.35 -0.49 1.23
N LYS A 84 2.32 -0.23 2.11
CA LYS A 84 2.07 0.08 3.52
C LYS A 84 1.21 1.35 3.67
N PHE A 85 1.45 2.35 2.81
CA PHE A 85 0.66 3.57 2.82
C PHE A 85 -0.81 3.29 2.45
N VAL A 86 -1.07 2.55 1.35
CA VAL A 86 -2.44 2.21 0.96
C VAL A 86 -3.14 1.37 2.02
N GLU A 87 -2.44 0.42 2.65
CA GLU A 87 -2.99 -0.38 3.76
C GLU A 87 -3.49 0.51 4.90
N VAL A 88 -2.66 1.44 5.38
CA VAL A 88 -3.03 2.36 6.46
C VAL A 88 -4.18 3.29 6.06
N MET A 89 -4.18 3.80 4.83
CA MET A 89 -5.27 4.66 4.35
C MET A 89 -6.59 3.89 4.17
N THR A 90 -6.51 2.62 3.79
CA THR A 90 -7.70 1.74 3.68
C THR A 90 -8.30 1.49 5.07
N GLU A 91 -7.47 1.26 6.07
CA GLU A 91 -7.92 1.11 7.46
C GLU A 91 -8.52 2.41 8.02
N TYR A 92 -7.96 3.56 7.62
CA TYR A 92 -8.57 4.87 7.95
C TYR A 92 -9.96 5.01 7.31
N ASN A 93 -10.12 4.73 6.02
CA ASN A 93 -11.42 4.78 5.35
C ASN A 93 -12.45 3.84 5.99
N ARG A 94 -12.02 2.62 6.35
CA ARG A 94 -12.85 1.67 7.09
C ARG A 94 -13.30 2.24 8.43
N THR A 95 -12.39 2.84 9.18
CA THR A 95 -12.69 3.49 10.46
C THR A 95 -13.75 4.59 10.31
N GLN A 96 -13.64 5.42 9.28
CA GLN A 96 -14.61 6.49 8.98
C GLN A 96 -15.98 5.92 8.62
N THR A 97 -16.01 4.88 7.75
CA THR A 97 -17.25 4.22 7.32
C THR A 97 -17.96 3.53 8.50
N ASP A 98 -17.21 2.79 9.32
CA ASP A 98 -17.76 2.12 10.50
C ASP A 98 -18.35 3.13 11.50
N TYR A 99 -17.73 4.32 11.63
CA TYR A 99 -18.23 5.38 12.49
C TYR A 99 -19.48 6.07 11.91
N ARG A 100 -19.54 6.29 10.58
CA ARG A 100 -20.73 6.79 9.87
C ARG A 100 -21.94 5.90 10.13
N GLU A 101 -21.78 4.58 9.96
CA GLU A 101 -22.86 3.61 10.19
C GLU A 101 -23.35 3.62 11.64
N ARG A 102 -22.43 3.77 12.61
CA ARG A 102 -22.83 3.92 14.03
C ARG A 102 -23.57 5.22 14.29
N CYS A 103 -23.19 6.33 13.65
CA CYS A 103 -23.93 7.59 13.76
C CYS A 103 -25.33 7.46 13.15
N LYS A 104 -25.45 6.83 11.97
CA LYS A 104 -26.74 6.52 11.34
C LYS A 104 -27.63 5.70 12.27
N GLY A 105 -27.11 4.61 12.84
CA GLY A 105 -27.88 3.78 13.79
C GLY A 105 -28.30 4.53 15.07
N ARG A 106 -27.50 5.50 15.53
CA ARG A 106 -27.90 6.39 16.65
C ARG A 106 -29.05 7.30 16.26
N ILE A 107 -28.99 7.94 15.08
CA ILE A 107 -30.08 8.79 14.58
C ILE A 107 -31.36 7.97 14.44
N GLN A 108 -31.28 6.78 13.86
CA GLN A 108 -32.45 5.88 13.72
C GLN A 108 -33.10 5.60 15.07
N ARG A 109 -32.31 5.20 16.07
CA ARG A 109 -32.80 4.93 17.43
C ARG A 109 -33.42 6.18 18.07
N GLN A 110 -32.85 7.35 17.84
CA GLN A 110 -33.39 8.61 18.35
C GLN A 110 -34.74 8.97 17.69
N LEU A 111 -34.90 8.73 16.39
CA LEU A 111 -36.17 8.91 15.69
C LEU A 111 -37.26 7.96 16.22
N GLU A 112 -36.91 6.69 16.47
CA GLU A 112 -37.82 5.71 17.08
C GLU A 112 -38.30 6.14 18.48
N ILE A 113 -37.41 6.73 19.30
CA ILE A 113 -37.78 7.27 20.62
C ILE A 113 -38.80 8.41 20.51
N THR A 114 -38.73 9.21 19.45
CA THR A 114 -39.72 10.27 19.17
C THR A 114 -41.01 9.76 18.53
N GLY A 115 -41.14 8.44 18.33
CA GLY A 115 -42.32 7.81 17.73
C GLY A 115 -42.33 7.80 16.20
N ARG A 116 -41.20 8.14 15.55
CA ARG A 116 -41.05 8.10 14.09
C ARG A 116 -40.26 6.85 13.70
N THR A 117 -40.97 5.81 13.25
CA THR A 117 -40.33 4.66 12.61
C THR A 117 -39.79 5.08 11.25
N THR A 118 -38.53 4.78 10.97
CA THR A 118 -37.87 5.14 9.69
C THR A 118 -37.07 3.94 9.20
N THR A 119 -37.28 3.58 7.94
CA THR A 119 -36.51 2.51 7.28
C THR A 119 -35.07 2.95 7.01
N ASN A 120 -34.18 2.00 6.72
CA ASN A 120 -32.78 2.32 6.45
C ASN A 120 -32.61 3.16 5.18
N GLU A 121 -33.47 2.93 4.19
CA GLU A 121 -33.49 3.63 2.90
C GLU A 121 -34.00 5.06 3.06
N GLU A 122 -35.12 5.24 3.77
CA GLU A 122 -35.65 6.58 4.08
C GLU A 122 -34.65 7.40 4.89
N LEU A 123 -33.99 6.78 5.88
CA LEU A 123 -32.99 7.47 6.68
C LEU A 123 -31.77 7.89 5.84
N GLU A 124 -31.36 7.06 4.87
CA GLU A 124 -30.28 7.43 3.96
C GLU A 124 -30.67 8.63 3.09
N GLU A 125 -31.89 8.62 2.54
CA GLU A 125 -32.41 9.74 1.76
C GLU A 125 -32.46 11.05 2.57
N MET A 126 -32.87 10.95 3.85
CA MET A 126 -32.86 12.10 4.77
C MET A 126 -31.44 12.64 5.02
N LEU A 127 -30.43 11.77 5.10
CA LEU A 127 -29.02 12.17 5.24
C LEU A 127 -28.48 12.81 3.95
N GLU A 128 -28.84 12.26 2.78
CA GLU A 128 -28.40 12.77 1.47
C GLU A 128 -28.95 14.16 1.15
N GLN A 129 -30.13 14.51 1.67
CA GLN A 129 -30.72 15.84 1.52
C GLN A 129 -29.90 16.94 2.19
N GLY A 130 -29.04 16.61 3.16
CA GLY A 130 -28.14 17.54 3.84
C GLY A 130 -28.83 18.66 4.64
N ASN A 131 -30.16 18.58 4.80
CA ASN A 131 -30.96 19.57 5.51
C ASN A 131 -31.35 19.06 6.91
N PRO A 132 -30.80 19.64 8.00
CA PRO A 132 -31.13 19.24 9.37
C PRO A 132 -32.62 19.33 9.71
N ALA A 133 -33.37 20.23 9.05
CA ALA A 133 -34.80 20.41 9.29
C ALA A 133 -35.64 19.17 8.95
N VAL A 134 -35.13 18.28 8.08
CA VAL A 134 -35.81 17.04 7.69
C VAL A 134 -36.03 16.11 8.89
N PHE A 135 -35.14 16.18 9.88
CA PHE A 135 -35.26 15.44 11.15
C PHE A 135 -36.25 16.09 12.12
N THR A 136 -36.47 17.41 12.05
CA THR A 136 -37.43 18.14 12.89
C THR A 136 -38.89 17.95 12.43
N GLN A 137 -39.09 17.59 11.16
CA GLN A 137 -40.41 17.53 10.56
C GLN A 137 -41.22 16.37 11.15
N GLY A 138 -42.27 16.71 11.91
CA GLY A 138 -43.16 15.76 12.57
C GLY A 138 -42.82 15.43 14.04
N ILE A 139 -41.76 16.01 14.60
CA ILE A 139 -41.44 15.85 16.03
C ILE A 139 -42.09 16.99 16.83
N ILE A 140 -42.99 16.64 17.76
CA ILE A 140 -43.62 17.60 18.67
C ILE A 140 -42.58 18.04 19.72
N MET A 141 -42.06 19.26 19.59
CA MET A 141 -41.00 19.82 20.46
C MET A 141 -41.48 20.30 21.85
N GLU A 142 -42.60 19.77 22.35
CA GLU A 142 -43.21 20.22 23.61
C GLU A 142 -42.49 19.70 24.85
N THR A 143 -41.79 18.56 24.74
CA THR A 143 -41.07 17.95 25.86
C THR A 143 -39.58 18.28 25.85
N GLN A 144 -38.98 18.40 27.04
CA GLN A 144 -37.53 18.56 27.18
C GLN A 144 -36.77 17.36 26.58
N GLN A 145 -37.38 16.17 26.64
CA GLN A 145 -36.85 14.96 26.04
C GLN A 145 -36.77 15.05 24.50
N ALA A 146 -37.84 15.52 23.83
CA ALA A 146 -37.84 15.70 22.39
C ALA A 146 -36.77 16.70 21.93
N LYS A 147 -36.58 17.80 22.68
CA LYS A 147 -35.51 18.78 22.42
C LYS A 147 -34.11 18.17 22.54
N GLN A 148 -33.87 17.36 23.57
CA GLN A 148 -32.57 16.70 23.77
C GLN A 148 -32.30 15.65 22.70
N THR A 149 -33.31 14.89 22.29
CA THR A 149 -33.22 13.92 21.20
C THR A 149 -32.89 14.58 19.87
N LEU A 150 -33.55 15.70 19.57
CA LEU A 150 -33.26 16.46 18.36
C LEU A 150 -31.82 16.99 18.34
N ALA A 151 -31.34 17.55 19.46
CA ALA A 151 -29.97 18.03 19.57
C ALA A 151 -28.92 16.90 19.36
N ASP A 152 -29.21 15.68 19.82
CA ASP A 152 -28.35 14.51 19.54
C ASP A 152 -28.37 14.15 18.05
N ILE A 153 -29.56 14.13 17.41
CA ILE A 153 -29.68 13.87 15.97
C ILE A 153 -28.88 14.90 15.16
N GLU A 154 -29.03 16.19 15.44
CA GLU A 154 -28.30 17.26 14.77
C GLU A 154 -26.78 17.12 14.96
N ALA A 155 -26.33 16.80 16.17
CA ALA A 155 -24.92 16.57 16.46
C ALA A 155 -24.35 15.36 15.69
N ARG A 156 -25.10 14.24 15.62
CA ARG A 156 -24.69 13.05 14.85
C ARG A 156 -24.69 13.32 13.35
N HIS A 157 -25.67 14.07 12.85
CA HIS A 157 -25.75 14.45 11.44
C HIS A 157 -24.58 15.37 11.03
N ALA A 158 -24.23 16.35 11.86
CA ALA A 158 -23.06 17.19 11.66
C ALA A 158 -21.76 16.37 11.62
N ASP A 159 -21.64 15.35 12.47
CA ASP A 159 -20.52 14.42 12.43
C ASP A 159 -20.49 13.65 11.10
N ILE A 160 -21.61 13.10 10.63
CA ILE A 160 -21.70 12.41 9.32
C ILE A 160 -21.21 13.30 8.17
N ILE A 161 -21.65 14.56 8.11
CA ILE A 161 -21.21 15.51 7.07
C ILE A 161 -19.68 15.69 7.09
N LYS A 162 -19.07 15.82 8.28
CA LYS A 162 -17.61 15.94 8.41
C LYS A 162 -16.89 14.67 7.93
N LEU A 163 -17.42 13.49 8.25
CA LEU A 163 -16.87 12.21 7.78
C LEU A 163 -16.93 12.10 6.26
N GLU A 164 -18.07 12.45 5.64
CA GLU A 164 -18.25 12.36 4.20
C GLU A 164 -17.29 13.29 3.45
N ASN A 165 -17.06 14.49 3.98
CA ASN A 165 -16.02 15.38 3.45
C ASN A 165 -14.63 14.76 3.57
N SER A 166 -14.29 14.17 4.73
CA SER A 166 -13.02 13.46 4.91
C SER A 166 -12.88 12.26 3.96
N ILE A 167 -13.93 11.48 3.73
CA ILE A 167 -13.93 10.32 2.84
C ILE A 167 -13.78 10.75 1.38
N ARG A 168 -14.44 11.86 0.96
CA ARG A 168 -14.28 12.43 -0.37
C ARG A 168 -12.85 12.88 -0.65
N GLU A 169 -12.20 13.49 0.34
CA GLU A 169 -10.78 13.87 0.22
C GLU A 169 -9.84 12.65 0.14
N LEU A 170 -10.18 11.54 0.80
CA LEU A 170 -9.45 10.29 0.66
C LEU A 170 -9.62 9.66 -0.73
N HIS A 171 -10.81 9.81 -1.32
CA HIS A 171 -11.12 9.25 -2.64
C HIS A 171 -10.14 9.77 -3.71
N ASP A 172 -9.89 11.08 -3.75
CA ASP A 172 -8.92 11.68 -4.67
C ASP A 172 -7.51 11.10 -4.47
N MET A 173 -7.14 10.83 -3.22
CA MET A 173 -5.86 10.21 -2.89
C MET A 173 -5.79 8.73 -3.31
N PHE A 174 -6.90 7.98 -3.20
CA PHE A 174 -6.97 6.59 -3.62
C PHE A 174 -6.91 6.42 -5.13
N MET A 175 -7.45 7.37 -5.91
CA MET A 175 -7.36 7.34 -7.37
C MET A 175 -5.92 7.43 -7.85
N ASP A 176 -5.16 8.39 -7.33
CA ASP A 176 -3.72 8.50 -7.63
C ASP A 176 -2.97 7.23 -7.22
N MET A 177 -3.25 6.70 -6.03
CA MET A 177 -2.57 5.51 -5.52
C MET A 177 -2.94 4.21 -6.24
N ALA A 178 -4.15 4.12 -6.81
CA ALA A 178 -4.57 2.97 -7.61
C ALA A 178 -3.70 2.86 -8.88
N MET A 179 -3.49 3.99 -9.57
CA MET A 179 -2.59 4.06 -10.74
C MET A 179 -1.14 3.72 -10.36
N LEU A 180 -0.67 4.26 -9.22
CA LEU A 180 0.69 3.99 -8.71
C LEU A 180 0.92 2.50 -8.37
N VAL A 181 -0.08 1.80 -7.83
CA VAL A 181 0.08 0.40 -7.41
C VAL A 181 -0.06 -0.57 -8.59
N GLU A 182 -0.84 -0.22 -9.62
CA GLU A 182 -1.02 -1.00 -10.84
C GLU A 182 0.25 -0.98 -11.72
N SER A 183 0.87 0.19 -11.92
CA SER A 183 2.13 0.33 -12.67
C SER A 183 3.32 -0.42 -12.04
N GLN A 184 3.27 -0.65 -10.72
CA GLN A 184 4.33 -1.35 -9.98
C GLN A 184 4.33 -2.87 -10.12
N GLY A 185 3.26 -3.47 -10.65
CA GLY A 185 3.20 -4.92 -10.90
C GLY A 185 4.31 -5.38 -11.85
N GLU A 186 4.49 -4.65 -12.95
CA GLU A 186 5.44 -4.99 -14.02
C GLU A 186 6.91 -4.69 -13.64
N MET A 187 7.15 -3.61 -12.90
CA MET A 187 8.50 -3.14 -12.58
C MET A 187 9.25 -4.07 -11.61
N ILE A 188 8.54 -4.80 -10.75
CA ILE A 188 9.13 -5.67 -9.73
C ILE A 188 9.48 -7.05 -10.28
N ASP A 189 8.70 -7.55 -11.24
CA ASP A 189 9.07 -8.75 -11.98
C ASP A 189 10.40 -8.56 -12.74
N ARG A 190 10.72 -7.34 -13.20
CA ARG A 190 12.05 -7.02 -13.78
C ARG A 190 13.20 -7.05 -12.76
N ILE A 191 12.95 -6.70 -11.50
CA ILE A 191 13.98 -6.78 -10.44
C ILE A 191 14.25 -8.23 -10.08
N GLU A 192 13.21 -9.03 -9.96
CA GLU A 192 13.32 -10.48 -9.73
C GLU A 192 14.06 -11.15 -10.89
N TYR A 193 13.73 -10.79 -12.13
CA TYR A 193 14.47 -11.17 -13.34
C TYR A 193 15.96 -10.80 -13.26
N HIS A 194 16.31 -9.57 -12.88
CA HIS A 194 17.71 -9.17 -12.78
C HIS A 194 18.46 -9.77 -11.58
N VAL A 195 17.77 -10.13 -10.48
CA VAL A 195 18.36 -10.90 -9.38
C VAL A 195 18.56 -12.37 -9.78
N GLU A 196 17.62 -12.95 -10.54
CA GLU A 196 17.74 -14.29 -11.13
C GLU A 196 18.93 -14.36 -12.11
N HIS A 197 19.09 -13.37 -12.99
CA HIS A 197 20.21 -13.36 -13.94
C HIS A 197 21.56 -13.06 -13.26
N ALA A 198 21.58 -12.31 -12.15
CA ALA A 198 22.79 -12.12 -11.36
C ALA A 198 23.31 -13.45 -10.77
N VAL A 199 22.41 -14.34 -10.38
CA VAL A 199 22.74 -15.71 -9.94
C VAL A 199 23.33 -16.51 -11.11
N ASP A 200 22.74 -16.42 -12.30
CA ASP A 200 23.22 -17.12 -13.50
C ASP A 200 24.62 -16.64 -13.95
N TYR A 201 24.90 -15.34 -13.84
CA TYR A 201 26.24 -14.79 -14.11
C TYR A 201 27.29 -15.30 -13.10
N VAL A 202 26.94 -15.36 -11.82
CA VAL A 202 27.83 -15.92 -10.77
C VAL A 202 28.05 -17.42 -10.97
N GLN A 203 27.02 -18.16 -11.40
CA GLN A 203 27.11 -19.58 -11.69
C GLN A 203 27.99 -19.85 -12.93
N THR A 204 27.83 -19.06 -13.99
CA THR A 204 28.69 -19.12 -15.20
C THR A 204 30.14 -18.79 -14.84
N ALA A 205 30.37 -17.71 -14.09
CA ALA A 205 31.70 -17.35 -13.59
C ALA A 205 32.34 -18.47 -12.75
N THR A 206 31.54 -19.17 -11.92
CA THR A 206 31.98 -20.33 -11.13
C THR A 206 32.35 -21.54 -12.00
N GLN A 207 31.67 -21.75 -13.13
CA GLN A 207 32.02 -22.80 -14.07
C GLN A 207 33.30 -22.48 -14.84
N ASP A 208 33.50 -21.23 -15.22
CA ASP A 208 34.68 -20.78 -15.94
C ASP A 208 35.94 -20.80 -15.07
N THR A 209 35.84 -20.46 -13.77
CA THR A 209 36.95 -20.65 -12.81
C THR A 209 37.30 -22.13 -12.62
N LYS A 210 36.32 -23.04 -12.60
CA LYS A 210 36.58 -24.50 -12.60
C LYS A 210 37.30 -24.98 -13.86
N LYS A 211 36.95 -24.43 -15.03
CA LYS A 211 37.66 -24.72 -16.29
C LYS A 211 39.10 -24.19 -16.23
N ALA A 212 39.30 -22.97 -15.73
CA ALA A 212 40.63 -22.37 -15.53
C ALA A 212 41.52 -23.23 -14.63
N LEU A 213 40.99 -23.76 -13.51
CA LEU A 213 41.66 -24.74 -12.63
C LEU A 213 42.08 -26.03 -13.37
N LYS A 214 41.20 -26.55 -14.23
CA LYS A 214 41.52 -27.73 -15.07
C LYS A 214 42.62 -27.44 -16.09
N TYR A 215 42.64 -26.24 -16.67
CA TYR A 215 43.72 -25.83 -17.58
C TYR A 215 45.04 -25.62 -16.85
N GLN A 216 45.01 -25.02 -15.66
CA GLN A 216 46.18 -24.83 -14.80
C GLN A 216 46.80 -26.18 -14.38
N SER A 217 46.00 -27.15 -13.92
CA SER A 217 46.48 -28.49 -13.57
C SER A 217 47.03 -29.27 -14.76
N LYS A 218 46.43 -29.13 -15.94
CA LYS A 218 46.98 -29.69 -17.19
C LYS A 218 48.31 -29.03 -17.56
N ALA A 219 48.43 -27.71 -17.46
CA ALA A 219 49.69 -26.99 -17.73
C ALA A 219 50.82 -27.41 -16.78
N ARG A 220 50.52 -27.70 -15.50
CA ARG A 220 51.48 -28.25 -14.52
C ARG A 220 52.03 -29.63 -14.93
N ARG A 221 51.22 -30.49 -15.56
CA ARG A 221 51.62 -31.86 -15.94
C ARG A 221 52.51 -31.94 -17.18
N VAL A 222 52.54 -30.91 -18.02
CA VAL A 222 53.21 -30.92 -19.34
C VAL A 222 54.53 -30.11 -19.33
N SER A 223 54.96 -29.61 -18.17
CA SER A 223 56.04 -28.63 -18.05
C SER A 223 57.35 -29.21 -17.46
N PRO A 224 58.50 -29.24 -18.17
CA PRO A 224 59.77 -29.76 -17.63
C PRO A 224 60.53 -28.76 -16.73
N PRO A 225 61.40 -29.19 -15.80
CA PRO A 225 61.90 -28.33 -14.74
C PRO A 225 63.14 -27.54 -15.17
N GLN A 226 63.04 -26.20 -15.28
CA GLN A 226 64.21 -25.31 -15.19
C GLN A 226 63.91 -24.01 -14.45
N ILE A 227 64.95 -23.55 -13.77
CA ILE A 227 64.98 -22.66 -12.61
C ILE A 227 64.84 -21.20 -13.06
N SER A 228 63.60 -20.76 -13.21
CA SER A 228 63.12 -19.37 -13.00
C SER A 228 61.59 -19.38 -12.80
N ARG A 229 61.05 -20.56 -12.50
CA ARG A 229 59.65 -20.97 -12.66
C ARG A 229 58.90 -21.08 -11.34
N GLY A 230 59.64 -21.15 -10.22
CA GLY A 230 59.10 -21.22 -8.86
C GLY A 230 58.23 -20.00 -8.55
N GLU A 231 58.78 -18.80 -8.70
CA GLU A 231 58.07 -17.54 -8.41
C GLU A 231 56.81 -17.36 -9.29
N MET A 232 56.86 -17.73 -10.57
CA MET A 232 55.70 -17.67 -11.47
C MET A 232 54.66 -18.76 -11.16
N MET A 233 55.09 -19.97 -10.80
CA MET A 233 54.18 -21.05 -10.38
C MET A 233 53.54 -20.77 -9.03
N ASP A 234 54.27 -20.19 -8.09
CA ASP A 234 53.80 -19.80 -6.76
C ASP A 234 52.83 -18.61 -6.86
N SER A 235 53.08 -17.65 -7.75
CA SER A 235 52.13 -16.56 -8.03
C SER A 235 50.87 -17.08 -8.72
N ILE A 236 50.98 -18.07 -9.62
CA ILE A 236 49.83 -18.76 -10.22
C ILE A 236 49.08 -19.60 -9.18
N GLU A 237 49.78 -20.26 -8.25
CA GLU A 237 49.19 -21.03 -7.16
C GLU A 237 48.44 -20.11 -6.18
N TYR A 238 49.03 -18.97 -5.84
CA TYR A 238 48.41 -17.95 -5.01
C TYR A 238 47.14 -17.38 -5.66
N CYS A 239 47.18 -17.01 -6.93
CA CYS A 239 45.99 -16.54 -7.65
C CYS A 239 44.91 -17.64 -7.76
N VAL A 240 45.30 -18.90 -7.91
CA VAL A 240 44.36 -20.02 -8.01
C VAL A 240 43.74 -20.39 -6.67
N ASN A 241 44.51 -20.31 -5.57
CA ASN A 241 43.98 -20.51 -4.23
C ASN A 241 43.08 -19.34 -3.80
N GLN A 242 43.48 -18.09 -4.07
CA GLN A 242 42.59 -16.93 -3.87
C GLN A 242 41.29 -17.06 -4.66
N THR A 243 41.35 -17.44 -5.94
CA THR A 243 40.13 -17.65 -6.73
C THR A 243 39.32 -18.85 -6.24
N GLY A 244 39.97 -19.90 -5.73
CA GLY A 244 39.31 -21.02 -5.06
C GLY A 244 38.53 -20.61 -3.80
N ASP A 245 39.13 -19.77 -2.95
CA ASP A 245 38.50 -19.24 -1.74
C ASP A 245 37.34 -18.30 -2.07
N HIS A 246 37.50 -17.41 -3.07
CA HIS A 246 36.43 -16.56 -3.57
C HIS A 246 35.26 -17.38 -4.17
N VAL A 247 35.56 -18.50 -4.84
CA VAL A 247 34.52 -19.41 -5.37
C VAL A 247 33.83 -20.20 -4.26
N GLY A 248 34.56 -20.60 -3.21
CA GLY A 248 33.99 -21.21 -2.01
C GLY A 248 33.00 -20.27 -1.30
N GLN A 249 33.39 -19.00 -1.13
CA GLN A 249 32.50 -17.96 -0.62
C GLN A 249 31.30 -17.72 -1.53
N ALA A 250 31.50 -17.59 -2.86
CA ALA A 250 30.42 -17.42 -3.83
C ALA A 250 29.43 -18.59 -3.86
N ARG A 251 29.90 -19.83 -3.64
CA ARG A 251 29.04 -21.02 -3.55
C ARG A 251 28.19 -21.01 -2.28
N GLY A 252 28.73 -20.55 -1.16
CA GLY A 252 27.97 -20.32 0.07
C GLY A 252 26.92 -19.22 -0.10
N GLU A 253 27.23 -18.17 -0.84
CA GLU A 253 26.29 -17.11 -1.20
C GLU A 253 25.20 -17.59 -2.18
N LEU A 254 25.51 -18.49 -3.11
CA LEU A 254 24.54 -19.11 -4.03
C LEU A 254 23.47 -19.94 -3.31
N ILE A 255 23.86 -20.74 -2.32
CA ILE A 255 22.90 -21.53 -1.52
C ILE A 255 21.97 -20.59 -0.75
N LYS A 256 22.53 -19.52 -0.17
CA LYS A 256 21.71 -18.47 0.47
C LYS A 256 20.78 -17.79 -0.54
N ALA A 257 21.26 -17.51 -1.77
CA ALA A 257 20.45 -16.93 -2.84
C ALA A 257 19.30 -17.85 -3.28
N GLU A 258 19.49 -19.17 -3.34
CA GLU A 258 18.42 -20.13 -3.62
C GLU A 258 17.39 -20.22 -2.49
N GLU A 259 17.82 -20.15 -1.23
CA GLU A 259 16.89 -20.02 -0.12
C GLU A 259 16.09 -18.71 -0.20
N TYR A 260 16.75 -17.59 -0.50
CA TYR A 260 16.09 -16.32 -0.73
C TYR A 260 15.11 -16.40 -1.91
N ARG A 261 15.43 -17.12 -2.99
CA ARG A 261 14.54 -17.39 -4.15
C ARG A 261 13.29 -18.15 -3.73
N SER A 262 13.43 -19.21 -2.94
CA SER A 262 12.29 -20.02 -2.47
C SER A 262 11.38 -19.21 -1.54
N LYS A 263 11.97 -18.42 -0.64
CA LYS A 263 11.24 -17.49 0.24
C LYS A 263 10.55 -16.38 -0.58
N ALA A 264 11.21 -15.81 -1.59
CA ALA A 264 10.66 -14.80 -2.47
C ALA A 264 9.46 -15.30 -3.29
N ARG A 265 9.52 -16.52 -3.83
CA ARG A 265 8.38 -17.13 -4.56
C ARG A 265 7.14 -17.34 -3.68
N LYS A 266 7.32 -17.75 -2.42
CA LYS A 266 6.20 -17.85 -1.47
C LYS A 266 5.59 -16.47 -1.18
N VAL A 267 6.45 -15.46 -1.01
CA VAL A 267 6.01 -14.07 -0.85
C VAL A 267 5.30 -13.57 -2.11
N LYS A 268 5.72 -13.94 -3.33
CA LYS A 268 5.10 -13.58 -4.62
C LYS A 268 3.64 -14.04 -4.71
N ASN A 269 3.36 -15.29 -4.35
CA ASN A 269 1.99 -15.82 -4.39
C ASN A 269 1.07 -15.11 -3.38
N ILE A 270 1.57 -14.85 -2.18
CA ILE A 270 0.86 -14.06 -1.16
C ILE A 270 0.66 -12.62 -1.66
N ARG A 271 1.66 -12.03 -2.31
CA ARG A 271 1.69 -10.65 -2.79
C ARG A 271 0.73 -10.40 -3.96
N HIS A 272 0.65 -11.31 -4.93
CA HIS A 272 -0.32 -11.22 -6.02
C HIS A 272 -1.75 -11.31 -5.47
N GLN A 273 -2.00 -12.25 -4.54
CA GLN A 273 -3.30 -12.28 -3.84
C GLN A 273 -3.58 -10.99 -3.06
N THR A 274 -2.58 -10.41 -2.39
CA THR A 274 -2.75 -9.16 -1.63
C THR A 274 -2.99 -7.96 -2.56
N GLN A 275 -2.31 -7.85 -3.70
CA GLN A 275 -2.60 -6.78 -4.67
C GLN A 275 -3.99 -6.95 -5.30
N LEU A 276 -4.37 -8.16 -5.68
CA LEU A 276 -5.71 -8.41 -6.20
C LEU A 276 -6.79 -8.08 -5.15
N LYS A 277 -6.54 -8.39 -3.87
CA LYS A 277 -7.41 -8.02 -2.76
C LYS A 277 -7.45 -6.49 -2.55
N LEU A 278 -6.31 -5.82 -2.66
CA LEU A 278 -6.18 -4.37 -2.49
C LEU A 278 -6.91 -3.61 -3.60
N VAL A 279 -6.68 -3.97 -4.87
CA VAL A 279 -7.40 -3.40 -6.02
C VAL A 279 -8.91 -3.66 -5.88
N LYS A 280 -9.33 -4.88 -5.53
CA LYS A 280 -10.74 -5.18 -5.24
C LYS A 280 -11.31 -4.42 -4.04
N SER A 281 -10.47 -4.03 -3.08
CA SER A 281 -10.89 -3.26 -1.92
C SER A 281 -11.03 -1.78 -2.28
N ILE A 282 -10.05 -1.23 -3.00
CA ILE A 282 -10.07 0.14 -3.53
C ILE A 282 -11.26 0.31 -4.48
N SER A 283 -11.45 -0.57 -5.47
CA SER A 283 -12.62 -0.53 -6.35
C SER A 283 -13.93 -0.64 -5.57
N ARG A 284 -14.02 -1.44 -4.50
CA ARG A 284 -15.24 -1.50 -3.67
C ARG A 284 -15.50 -0.22 -2.89
N VAL A 285 -14.45 0.43 -2.38
CA VAL A 285 -14.54 1.71 -1.68
C VAL A 285 -14.95 2.83 -2.64
N ILE A 286 -14.38 2.85 -3.84
CA ILE A 286 -14.75 3.79 -4.92
C ILE A 286 -16.22 3.59 -5.31
N LEU A 287 -16.61 2.35 -5.65
CA LEU A 287 -17.97 2.02 -6.11
C LEU A 287 -19.06 2.21 -5.05
N ARG A 288 -18.72 2.17 -3.75
CA ARG A 288 -19.68 2.45 -2.67
C ARG A 288 -19.92 3.95 -2.43
N ASN A 289 -19.02 4.82 -2.89
CA ASN A 289 -19.07 6.26 -2.64
C ASN A 289 -19.42 7.08 -3.90
N GLU A 290 -19.57 6.46 -5.08
CA GLU A 290 -20.02 7.12 -6.32
C GLU A 290 -21.51 6.88 -6.60
N LYS A 291 -22.19 7.86 -7.20
CA LYS A 291 -23.56 7.70 -7.71
C LYS A 291 -23.60 6.57 -8.76
N PRO A 292 -24.65 5.73 -8.82
CA PRO A 292 -24.71 4.56 -9.69
C PRO A 292 -24.50 4.82 -11.18
N SER A 293 -24.80 6.04 -11.66
CA SER A 293 -24.64 6.48 -13.05
C SER A 293 -23.19 6.78 -13.45
N GLU A 294 -22.38 7.32 -12.54
CA GLU A 294 -20.98 7.70 -12.81
C GLU A 294 -20.03 6.50 -12.65
N ALA A 295 -20.30 5.65 -11.66
CA ALA A 295 -19.58 4.41 -11.40
C ALA A 295 -19.53 3.46 -12.61
N ARG A 296 -20.62 3.37 -13.40
CA ARG A 296 -20.72 2.45 -14.56
C ARG A 296 -19.94 2.90 -15.80
N SER A 297 -19.76 4.21 -15.98
CA SER A 297 -18.99 4.76 -17.10
C SER A 297 -17.49 4.60 -16.84
N ARG A 298 -17.04 4.93 -15.62
CA ARG A 298 -15.63 4.85 -15.23
C ARG A 298 -15.13 3.43 -14.96
N PHE A 299 -15.99 2.53 -14.48
CA PHE A 299 -15.64 1.10 -14.42
C PHE A 299 -15.43 0.49 -15.81
N ARG A 300 -16.08 1.04 -16.84
CA ARG A 300 -15.85 0.66 -18.24
C ARG A 300 -14.48 1.16 -18.72
N GLU A 301 -14.10 2.40 -18.42
CA GLU A 301 -12.77 2.94 -18.73
C GLU A 301 -11.65 2.18 -18.01
N PHE A 302 -11.82 1.88 -16.72
CA PHE A 302 -10.85 1.11 -15.92
C PHE A 302 -10.67 -0.32 -16.47
N ARG A 303 -11.77 -0.98 -16.85
CA ARG A 303 -11.73 -2.33 -17.44
C ARG A 303 -11.14 -2.35 -18.85
N ILE A 304 -11.37 -1.30 -19.65
CA ILE A 304 -10.78 -1.16 -20.99
C ILE A 304 -9.26 -0.98 -20.88
N SER A 305 -8.78 -0.13 -19.96
CA SER A 305 -7.35 0.05 -19.69
C SER A 305 -6.65 -1.26 -19.28
N SER A 306 -7.26 -2.07 -18.42
CA SER A 306 -6.68 -3.37 -18.02
C SER A 306 -6.78 -4.47 -19.09
N ILE A 307 -7.70 -4.35 -20.07
CA ILE A 307 -7.85 -5.32 -21.18
C ILE A 307 -6.88 -4.99 -22.32
N ASP A 308 -6.74 -3.72 -22.70
CA ASP A 308 -5.85 -3.29 -23.80
C ASP A 308 -4.37 -3.57 -23.50
N MET A 309 -3.95 -3.56 -22.23
CA MET A 309 -2.59 -3.96 -21.82
C MET A 309 -2.36 -5.47 -21.82
N ASN A 310 -3.38 -6.30 -21.56
CA ASN A 310 -3.25 -7.76 -21.68
C ASN A 310 -3.10 -8.21 -23.14
N ALA A 311 -3.69 -7.46 -24.08
CA ALA A 311 -3.52 -7.69 -25.52
C ALA A 311 -2.14 -7.26 -26.04
N ALA A 312 -1.46 -6.33 -25.35
CA ALA A 312 -0.09 -5.92 -25.67
C ALA A 312 1.00 -6.85 -25.09
N ASN A 313 0.62 -7.75 -24.16
CA ASN A 313 1.50 -8.71 -23.46
C ASN A 313 1.27 -10.18 -23.90
N SER A 314 0.47 -10.42 -24.95
CA SER A 314 0.34 -11.72 -25.64
C SER A 314 1.04 -11.67 -27.00
#